data_AF-A0A8D8IF41-F1
#
_entry.id   AF-A0A8D8IF41-F1
#
_cell.length_a   1.000
_cell.length_b   1.000
_cell.length_c   1.000
_cell.angle_alpha   90.00
_cell.angle_beta   90.00
_cell.angle_gamma   90.00
#
_symmetry.space_group_name_H-M   'P 1'
#
loop_
_entity.id
_entity.type
_entity.pdbx_description
1 polymer ?
#
loop_
_entity_poly.entity_id
_entity_poly.type
_entity_poly.pdbx_seq_one_letter_code
_entity_poly.pdbx_strand_id
1 'polypeptide(L)'
;RDLSVIVFADWYNTTVMRKIKFYDENTRQWWMPDTGGANVPALNELLRDFDIILGDKVSEGYFDMRDHRMYYASGCNILKFPTGNNTILIERDLFDQGFDILSPDEKRQKTRAKTAILGLLQTDHTYS
;
A
#
# COMPACT_ATOMS: atom_id res chain seq x y z
N ARG A 1 -26.55 -14.51 -1.13
CA ARG A 1 -25.17 -15.04 -1.13
C ARG A 1 -24.48 -14.24 -2.22
N ASP A 2 -24.16 -12.97 -1.96
CA ASP A 2 -23.83 -12.01 -3.03
C ASP A 2 -22.96 -10.87 -2.47
N LEU A 3 -22.04 -11.19 -1.56
CA LEU A 3 -21.18 -10.18 -0.96
C LEU A 3 -19.91 -10.05 -1.78
N SER A 4 -19.69 -8.88 -2.35
CA SER A 4 -18.41 -8.47 -2.88
C SER A 4 -17.83 -7.38 -1.99
N VAL A 5 -16.54 -7.48 -1.69
CA VAL A 5 -15.82 -6.50 -0.90
C VAL A 5 -14.75 -5.87 -1.80
N ILE A 6 -14.68 -4.54 -1.76
CA ILE A 6 -13.59 -3.79 -2.37
C ILE A 6 -12.85 -3.09 -1.24
N VAL A 7 -11.55 -3.33 -1.14
CA VAL A 7 -10.68 -2.71 -0.14
C VAL A 7 -9.72 -1.76 -0.85
N PHE A 8 -9.76 -0.49 -0.47
CA PHE A 8 -8.74 0.48 -0.84
C PHE A 8 -7.84 0.69 0.38
N ALA A 9 -6.54 0.44 0.21
CA ALA A 9 -5.55 0.65 1.26
C ALA A 9 -4.55 1.70 0.80
N ASP A 10 -4.52 2.80 1.54
CA ASP A 10 -3.54 3.87 1.38
C ASP A 10 -2.20 3.45 2.02
N TRP A 11 -1.22 4.35 2.09
CA TRP A 11 0.11 4.06 2.58
C TRP A 11 0.14 3.67 4.07
N TYR A 12 1.15 2.89 4.43
CA TYR A 12 1.50 2.57 5.81
C TYR A 12 3.00 2.31 5.89
N ASN A 13 3.71 3.00 6.79
CA ASN A 13 5.11 2.71 7.09
C ASN A 13 5.52 3.38 8.40
N THR A 14 5.88 2.59 9.40
CA THR A 14 6.16 3.13 10.75
C THR A 14 7.41 4.02 10.78
N THR A 15 8.39 3.79 9.90
CA THR A 15 9.60 4.62 9.83
C THR A 15 9.30 5.97 9.21
N VAL A 16 8.50 6.00 8.13
CA VAL A 16 7.99 7.23 7.52
C VAL A 16 7.17 8.03 8.54
N MET A 17 6.27 7.37 9.26
CA MET A 17 5.46 8.00 10.32
C MET A 17 6.33 8.67 11.39
N ARG A 18 7.38 7.98 11.88
CA ARG A 18 8.32 8.56 12.85
C ARG A 18 9.08 9.77 12.30
N LYS A 19 9.38 9.79 11.00
CA LYS A 19 10.09 10.90 10.33
C LYS A 19 9.19 12.13 10.15
N ILE A 20 7.88 11.95 9.94
CA ILE A 20 6.90 13.03 9.76
C ILE A 20 6.55 13.74 11.09
N LYS A 21 7.03 13.25 12.23
CA LYS A 21 6.83 13.88 13.55
C LYS A 21 7.22 15.37 13.54
N PHE A 22 6.27 16.23 13.92
CA PHE A 22 6.49 17.66 14.08
C PHE A 22 5.94 18.17 15.41
N TYR A 23 6.43 19.33 15.84
CA TYR A 23 5.89 20.01 17.02
C TYR A 23 4.66 20.81 16.60
N ASP A 24 3.49 20.46 17.13
CA ASP A 24 2.26 21.21 16.89
C ASP A 24 2.18 22.36 17.89
N GLU A 25 2.39 23.58 17.39
CA GLU A 25 2.37 24.80 18.19
C GLU A 25 0.99 25.10 18.80
N ASN A 26 -0.10 24.63 18.17
CA ASN A 26 -1.45 24.89 18.66
C ASN A 26 -1.76 24.10 19.95
N THR A 27 -1.34 22.83 20.00
CA THR A 27 -1.52 21.95 21.16
C THR A 27 -0.31 21.95 22.10
N ARG A 28 0.81 22.53 21.66
CA ARG A 28 2.12 22.50 22.33
C ARG A 28 2.62 21.09 22.60
N GLN A 29 2.25 20.16 21.73
CA GLN A 29 2.59 18.74 21.85
C GLN A 29 3.34 18.27 20.61
N TRP A 30 4.13 17.21 20.79
CA TRP A 30 4.68 16.48 19.67
C TRP A 30 3.57 15.71 18.98
N TRP A 31 3.29 16.05 17.74
CA TRP A 31 2.35 15.31 16.92
C TRP A 31 3.10 14.24 16.12
N MET A 32 2.57 13.02 16.14
CA MET A 32 3.04 11.90 15.31
C MET A 32 1.79 11.17 14.83
N PRO A 33 1.72 10.75 13.56
CA PRO A 33 0.57 10.02 13.09
C PRO A 33 0.49 8.65 13.77
N ASP A 34 -0.70 8.27 14.23
CA ASP A 34 -0.96 6.97 14.87
C ASP A 34 -1.02 5.82 13.84
N THR A 35 -1.37 6.13 12.59
CA THR A 35 -1.36 5.20 11.44
C THR A 35 -0.78 5.88 10.20
N GLY A 36 -0.56 5.14 9.12
CA GLY A 36 -0.40 5.77 7.80
C GLY A 36 -1.74 6.32 7.28
N GLY A 37 -1.86 6.49 5.96
CA GLY A 37 -3.15 6.81 5.32
C GLY A 37 -4.18 5.69 5.47
N ALA A 38 -3.74 4.47 5.80
CA ALA A 38 -4.60 3.35 6.15
C ALA A 38 -4.10 2.60 7.39
N ASN A 39 -5.03 1.96 8.11
CA ASN A 39 -4.74 1.02 9.17
C ASN A 39 -4.45 -0.38 8.60
N VAL A 40 -3.31 -0.50 7.91
CA VAL A 40 -2.86 -1.76 7.27
C VAL A 40 -2.82 -2.95 8.25
N PRO A 41 -2.38 -2.81 9.52
CA PRO A 41 -2.45 -3.91 10.49
C PRO A 41 -3.88 -4.46 10.66
N ALA A 42 -4.88 -3.61 10.84
CA ALA A 42 -6.28 -4.06 10.98
C ALA A 42 -6.84 -4.64 9.66
N LEU A 43 -6.46 -4.08 8.51
CA LEU A 43 -6.83 -4.65 7.22
C LEU A 43 -6.24 -6.05 7.01
N ASN A 44 -4.99 -6.28 7.45
CA ASN A 44 -4.37 -7.59 7.40
C ASN A 44 -5.07 -8.60 8.31
N GLU A 45 -5.57 -8.20 9.47
CA GLU A 45 -6.40 -9.06 10.31
C GLU A 45 -7.70 -9.46 9.61
N LEU A 46 -8.39 -8.50 8.98
CA LEU A 46 -9.61 -8.74 8.21
C LEU A 46 -9.38 -9.67 7.00
N LEU A 47 -8.26 -9.50 6.31
CA LEU A 47 -7.96 -10.18 5.05
C LEU A 47 -7.23 -11.52 5.22
N ARG A 48 -6.84 -11.86 6.44
CA ARG A 48 -6.04 -13.05 6.76
C ARG A 48 -6.66 -14.35 6.23
N ASP A 49 -7.97 -14.50 6.38
CA ASP A 49 -8.67 -15.73 6.00
C ASP A 49 -8.76 -15.90 4.47
N PHE A 50 -8.47 -14.84 3.71
CA PHE A 50 -8.35 -14.86 2.25
C PHE A 50 -6.90 -15.03 1.76
N ASP A 51 -5.95 -15.25 2.67
CA ASP A 51 -4.52 -15.33 2.38
C ASP A 51 -3.92 -14.08 1.69
N ILE A 52 -4.47 -12.91 2.03
CA ILE A 52 -4.04 -11.61 1.52
C ILE A 52 -3.30 -10.85 2.62
N ILE A 53 -2.13 -10.30 2.29
CA ILE A 53 -1.32 -9.47 3.19
C ILE A 53 -0.86 -8.23 2.44
N LEU A 54 -1.16 -7.06 3.02
CA LEU A 54 -0.66 -5.76 2.61
C LEU A 54 0.65 -5.46 3.36
N GLY A 55 1.59 -4.82 2.66
CA GLY A 55 2.90 -4.46 3.18
C GLY A 55 2.99 -3.02 3.66
N ASP A 56 4.23 -2.63 3.96
CA ASP A 56 4.58 -1.29 4.43
C ASP A 56 5.47 -0.53 3.43
N LYS A 57 5.65 -1.06 2.22
CA LYS A 57 6.33 -0.33 1.15
C LYS A 57 5.39 0.73 0.60
N VAL A 58 5.78 1.99 0.73
CA VAL A 58 5.05 3.13 0.18
C VAL A 58 5.57 3.43 -1.21
N SER A 59 4.74 3.19 -2.22
CA SER A 59 5.14 3.36 -3.62
C SER A 59 4.37 4.49 -4.29
N GLU A 60 4.99 5.13 -5.28
CA GLU A 60 4.34 6.14 -6.13
C GLU A 60 4.73 6.00 -7.60
N GLY A 61 3.90 6.52 -8.50
CA GLY A 61 4.31 6.74 -9.88
C GLY A 61 3.23 6.57 -10.92
N TYR A 62 3.59 6.90 -12.16
CA TYR A 62 2.73 6.69 -13.32
C TYR A 62 2.86 5.28 -13.86
N PHE A 63 1.72 4.71 -14.25
CA PHE A 63 1.67 3.43 -14.94
C PHE A 63 0.56 3.42 -16.00
N ASP A 64 0.72 2.58 -17.00
CA ASP A 64 -0.30 2.39 -18.02
C ASP A 64 -1.22 1.21 -17.69
N MET A 65 -2.52 1.43 -17.89
CA MET A 65 -3.56 0.43 -17.81
C MET A 65 -4.36 0.46 -19.11
N ARG A 66 -4.03 -0.47 -20.02
CA ARG A 66 -4.51 -0.43 -21.41
C ARG A 66 -4.14 0.94 -22.02
N ASP A 67 -5.14 1.68 -22.49
CA ASP A 67 -4.94 2.97 -23.17
C ASP A 67 -4.99 4.18 -22.22
N HIS A 68 -5.04 3.95 -20.90
CA HIS A 68 -5.13 5.00 -19.89
C HIS A 68 -3.86 5.08 -19.06
N ARG A 69 -3.25 6.26 -19.03
CA ARG A 69 -2.15 6.58 -18.11
C ARG A 69 -2.72 6.97 -16.76
N MET A 70 -2.40 6.18 -15.74
CA MET A 70 -2.86 6.36 -14.38
C MET A 70 -1.72 6.89 -13.50
N TYR A 71 -2.07 7.56 -12.41
CA TYR A 71 -1.12 7.96 -11.38
C TYR A 71 -1.45 7.27 -10.07
N TYR A 72 -0.53 6.44 -9.58
CA TYR A 72 -0.56 5.86 -8.24
C TYR A 72 0.11 6.85 -7.29
N ALA A 73 -0.71 7.64 -6.58
CA ALA A 73 -0.23 8.81 -5.82
C ALA A 73 0.54 8.43 -4.55
N SER A 74 0.04 7.45 -3.81
CA SER A 74 0.69 6.83 -2.66
C SER A 74 -0.14 5.60 -2.27
N GLY A 75 0.51 4.56 -1.76
CA GLY A 75 -0.20 3.39 -1.26
C GLY A 75 0.74 2.26 -0.87
N CYS A 76 0.22 1.36 -0.03
CA CYS A 76 0.94 0.16 0.37
C CYS A 76 0.92 -0.90 -0.73
N ASN A 77 2.00 -1.67 -0.83
CA ASN A 77 2.05 -2.81 -1.75
C ASN A 77 1.27 -4.02 -1.22
N ILE A 78 0.87 -4.92 -2.12
CA ILE A 78 0.40 -6.26 -1.76
C ILE A 78 1.64 -7.16 -1.59
N LEU A 79 1.85 -7.72 -0.40
CA LEU A 79 2.96 -8.64 -0.11
C LEU A 79 2.59 -10.09 -0.40
N LYS A 80 1.34 -10.46 -0.08
CA LYS A 80 0.81 -11.79 -0.31
C LYS A 80 -0.57 -11.71 -0.93
N PHE A 81 -0.80 -12.52 -1.95
CA PHE A 81 -2.08 -12.68 -2.58
C PHE A 81 -2.21 -14.14 -3.04
N PRO A 82 -3.40 -14.76 -2.95
CA PRO A 82 -3.61 -16.13 -3.42
C PRO A 82 -3.19 -16.29 -4.88
N THR A 83 -2.62 -17.42 -5.25
CA THR A 83 -2.30 -17.74 -6.65
C THR A 83 -3.24 -18.83 -7.15
N GLY A 84 -3.67 -18.73 -8.40
CA GLY A 84 -4.58 -19.71 -9.01
C GLY A 84 -5.43 -19.13 -10.13
N ASN A 85 -6.32 -19.96 -10.66
CA ASN A 85 -7.13 -19.62 -11.84
C ASN A 85 -8.20 -18.55 -11.55
N ASN A 86 -8.60 -18.38 -10.30
CA ASN A 86 -9.60 -17.40 -9.85
C ASN A 86 -8.99 -16.09 -9.34
N THR A 87 -7.72 -15.85 -9.64
CA THR A 87 -6.97 -14.72 -9.12
C THR A 87 -6.33 -13.92 -10.25
N ILE A 88 -6.41 -12.59 -10.14
CA ILE A 88 -5.63 -11.66 -10.95
C ILE A 88 -4.81 -10.80 -9.99
N LEU A 89 -3.49 -10.71 -10.22
CA LEU A 89 -2.60 -9.80 -9.51
C LEU A 89 -1.92 -8.89 -10.54
N ILE A 90 -2.05 -7.57 -10.37
CA ILE A 90 -1.44 -6.57 -11.22
C ILE A 90 -0.26 -5.93 -10.49
N GLU A 91 0.90 -6.04 -11.14
CA GLU A 91 2.13 -5.42 -10.68
C GLU A 91 2.58 -4.31 -11.63
N ARG A 92 3.18 -3.25 -11.09
CA ARG A 92 3.73 -2.13 -11.85
C ARG A 92 5.07 -1.68 -11.27
N ASP A 93 5.92 -1.15 -12.14
CA ASP A 93 7.20 -0.57 -11.76
C ASP A 93 6.98 0.84 -11.21
N LEU A 94 7.06 0.97 -9.89
CA LEU A 94 6.81 2.21 -9.14
C LEU A 94 8.05 2.64 -8.36
N PHE A 95 8.13 3.93 -8.05
CA PHE A 95 9.18 4.49 -7.21
C PHE A 95 8.91 4.20 -5.73
N ASP A 96 9.99 4.11 -4.95
CA ASP A 96 9.91 3.98 -3.49
C ASP A 96 9.77 5.36 -2.85
N GLN A 97 8.53 5.81 -2.67
CA GLN A 97 8.21 7.10 -2.07
C GLN A 97 8.64 7.15 -0.60
N GLY A 98 8.52 6.02 0.11
CA GLY A 98 8.91 5.92 1.51
C GLY A 98 10.40 6.20 1.70
N PHE A 99 11.25 5.66 0.81
CA PHE A 99 12.68 5.96 0.81
C PHE A 99 12.96 7.45 0.57
N ASP A 100 12.30 8.08 -0.40
CA ASP A 100 12.49 9.49 -0.71
C ASP A 100 12.16 10.40 0.50
N ILE A 101 11.15 10.03 1.31
CA ILE A 101 10.80 10.75 2.55
C ILE A 101 11.86 10.55 3.63
N LEU A 102 12.43 9.35 3.73
CA LEU A 102 13.41 9.00 4.75
C LEU A 102 14.80 9.58 4.46
N SER A 103 15.15 9.69 3.18
CA SER A 103 16.48 10.10 2.68
C SER A 103 16.42 11.24 1.65
N PRO A 104 15.87 12.43 2.00
CA PRO A 104 15.64 13.52 1.03
C PRO A 104 16.93 14.11 0.44
N ASP A 105 18.06 14.01 1.16
CA ASP A 105 19.35 14.56 0.74
C ASP A 105 20.19 13.59 -0.10
N GLU A 106 19.78 12.31 -0.19
CA GLU A 106 20.48 11.34 -1.03
C GLU A 106 20.16 11.57 -2.50
N LYS A 107 21.17 12.05 -3.25
CA LYS A 107 21.13 12.15 -4.72
C LYS A 107 21.31 10.79 -5.37
N ARG A 108 20.41 9.84 -5.08
CA ARG A 108 20.35 8.55 -5.78
C ARG A 108 19.39 8.66 -6.96
N GLN A 109 19.70 7.98 -8.06
CA GLN A 109 18.74 7.83 -9.15
C GLN A 109 17.51 7.09 -8.62
N LYS A 110 16.32 7.70 -8.73
CA LYS A 110 15.08 7.06 -8.33
C LYS A 110 14.91 5.77 -9.13
N THR A 111 15.03 4.64 -8.46
CA THR A 111 14.86 3.32 -9.09
C THR A 111 13.41 2.90 -8.97
N ARG A 112 12.84 2.42 -10.07
CA ARG A 112 11.53 1.78 -10.04
C ARG A 112 11.68 0.33 -9.68
N ALA A 113 10.75 -0.19 -8.90
CA ALA A 113 10.68 -1.59 -8.52
C ALA A 113 9.28 -2.12 -8.75
N LYS A 114 9.22 -3.35 -9.25
CA LYS A 114 7.98 -4.09 -9.45
C LYS A 114 7.23 -4.18 -8.11
N THR A 115 6.00 -3.69 -8.12
CA THR A 115 5.16 -3.57 -6.93
C THR A 115 3.75 -4.03 -7.28
N ALA A 116 3.21 -4.98 -6.52
CA ALA A 116 1.81 -5.40 -6.65
C ALA A 116 0.86 -4.34 -6.08
N ILE A 117 -0.07 -3.86 -6.90
CA ILE A 117 -0.92 -2.70 -6.59
C ILE A 117 -2.43 -2.97 -6.70
N LEU A 118 -2.83 -4.08 -7.33
CA LEU A 118 -4.23 -4.45 -7.45
C LEU A 118 -4.35 -5.97 -7.49
N GLY A 119 -5.23 -6.51 -6.65
CA GLY A 119 -5.57 -7.92 -6.63
C GLY A 119 -7.08 -8.10 -6.80
N LEU A 120 -7.48 -9.10 -7.58
CA LEU A 120 -8.85 -9.58 -7.67
C LEU A 120 -8.87 -11.06 -7.32
N LEU A 121 -9.69 -11.43 -6.34
CA LEU A 121 -9.89 -12.81 -5.91
C LEU A 121 -11.36 -13.16 -6.05
N GLN A 122 -11.66 -14.21 -6.79
CA GLN A 122 -12.99 -14.80 -6.82
C GLN A 122 -13.05 -15.97 -5.82
N THR A 123 -13.73 -15.74 -4.71
CA THR A 123 -13.94 -16.74 -3.65
C THR A 123 -14.99 -17.77 -4.06
N ASP A 124 -14.79 -19.00 -3.66
CA ASP A 124 -15.75 -20.10 -3.77
C ASP A 124 -16.19 -20.57 -2.37
N HIS A 125 -16.86 -21.72 -2.29
CA HIS A 125 -17.38 -22.25 -1.02
C HIS A 125 -16.30 -22.67 0.00
N THR A 126 -15.02 -22.50 -0.31
CA THR A 126 -13.91 -22.94 0.53
C THR A 126 -13.53 -21.92 1.61
N TYR A 127 -14.01 -20.67 1.50
CA TYR A 127 -13.85 -19.63 2.52
C TYR A 127 -15.10 -19.58 3.40
N SER A 128 -15.15 -20.42 4.45
CA SER A 128 -16.24 -20.45 5.44
C SER A 128 -15.72 -20.82 6.82
#